data_AF-A0A2G9YZI5-F1
#
_entry.id   AF-A0A2G9YZI5-F1
#
_cell.length_a   1.000
_cell.length_b   1.000
_cell.length_c   1.000
_cell.angle_alpha   90.00
_cell.angle_beta   90.00
_cell.angle_gamma   90.00
#
_symmetry.space_group_name_H-M   'P 1'
#
loop_
_entity.id
_entity.type
_entity.pdbx_description
1 polymer ?
#
loop_
_entity_poly.entity_id
_entity_poly.type
_entity_poly.pdbx_seq_one_letter_code
_entity_poly.pdbx_strand_id
1 'polypeptide(L)'
;MWYWILIFIFVVFGLGGLRVINQYERGVVLTLGKYTGTYTPGLRWILIGIQRIIKVDIRITTVDIPRQEAITKDNVPVGINAVVYFKVERAEDAVLKVENYSYAVSQYALAALRDI
;
A
#
# COMPACT_ATOMS: atom_id res chain seq x y z
N MET A 1 -42.71 14.51 -9.84
CA MET A 1 -41.57 15.23 -9.23
C MET A 1 -40.62 14.30 -8.48
N TRP A 2 -41.12 13.42 -7.60
CA TRP A 2 -40.32 12.44 -6.84
C TRP A 2 -39.47 11.47 -7.69
N TYR A 3 -39.98 11.03 -8.84
CA TYR A 3 -39.27 10.11 -9.75
C TYR A 3 -37.95 10.67 -10.28
N TRP A 4 -37.90 11.97 -10.57
CA TRP A 4 -36.68 12.65 -11.02
C TRP A 4 -35.62 12.73 -9.92
N ILE A 5 -36.04 12.87 -8.65
CA ILE A 5 -35.14 12.87 -7.49
C ILE A 5 -34.51 11.49 -7.28
N LEU A 6 -35.30 10.41 -7.43
CA LEU A 6 -34.79 9.04 -7.34
C LEU A 6 -33.82 8.70 -8.47
N ILE A 7 -34.13 9.11 -9.70
CA ILE A 7 -33.21 8.93 -10.85
C ILE A 7 -31.90 9.70 -10.62
N PHE A 8 -31.98 10.94 -10.15
CA PHE A 8 -30.79 11.74 -9.89
C PHE A 8 -29.89 11.10 -8.83
N ILE A 9 -30.47 10.61 -7.72
CA ILE A 9 -29.74 9.87 -6.69
C ILE A 9 -29.09 8.61 -7.26
N PHE A 10 -29.83 7.83 -8.06
CA PHE A 10 -29.31 6.59 -8.64
C PHE A 10 -28.15 6.85 -9.60
N VAL A 11 -28.23 7.89 -10.42
CA VAL A 11 -27.16 8.29 -11.35
C VAL A 11 -25.93 8.79 -10.58
N VAL A 12 -26.12 9.61 -9.55
CA VAL A 12 -25.01 10.13 -8.73
C VAL A 12 -24.28 9.00 -7.98
N PHE A 13 -25.01 8.07 -7.37
CA PHE A 13 -24.41 6.90 -6.72
C PHE A 13 -23.79 5.92 -7.73
N GLY A 14 -24.43 5.73 -8.88
CA GLY A 14 -23.95 4.86 -9.95
C GLY A 14 -22.65 5.35 -10.57
N LEU A 15 -22.55 6.64 -10.90
CA LEU A 15 -21.34 7.22 -11.50
C LEU A 15 -20.24 7.51 -10.47
N GLY A 16 -20.61 7.90 -9.24
CA GLY A 16 -19.64 8.21 -8.19
C GLY A 16 -18.80 7.01 -7.75
N GLY A 17 -19.29 5.79 -7.98
CA GLY A 17 -18.57 4.55 -7.68
C GLY A 17 -17.41 4.24 -8.62
N LEU A 18 -17.26 4.97 -9.73
CA LEU A 18 -16.20 4.75 -10.68
C LEU A 18 -14.85 5.20 -10.12
N ARG A 19 -13.90 4.26 -10.02
CA ARG A 19 -12.52 4.49 -9.61
C ARG A 19 -11.57 3.94 -10.65
N VAL A 20 -10.61 4.76 -11.05
CA VAL A 20 -9.52 4.34 -11.94
C VAL A 20 -8.35 3.83 -11.10
N ILE A 21 -7.89 2.62 -11.39
CA ILE A 21 -6.68 2.03 -10.81
C ILE A 21 -5.60 2.06 -11.89
N ASN A 22 -4.46 2.70 -11.57
CA ASN A 22 -3.37 2.82 -12.52
C ASN A 22 -2.70 1.46 -12.78
N GLN A 23 -1.98 1.33 -13.89
CA GLN A 23 -1.28 0.08 -14.28
C GLN A 23 -0.28 -0.39 -13.20
N TYR A 24 0.34 0.56 -12.52
CA TYR A 24 1.30 0.34 -11.45
C TYR A 24 0.65 0.19 -10.06
N GLU A 25 -0.67 0.20 -9.97
CA GLU A 25 -1.40 0.08 -8.71
C GLU A 25 -2.21 -1.23 -8.67
N ARG A 26 -2.43 -1.72 -7.46
CA ARG A 26 -3.42 -2.75 -7.15
C ARG A 26 -4.37 -2.22 -6.11
N GLY A 27 -5.67 -2.43 -6.33
CA GLY A 27 -6.71 -1.94 -5.43
C GLY A 27 -7.18 -3.05 -4.49
N VAL A 28 -6.77 -3.01 -3.23
CA VAL A 28 -7.28 -3.92 -2.20
C VAL A 28 -8.66 -3.42 -1.76
N VAL A 29 -9.69 -4.26 -1.90
CA VAL A 29 -11.07 -3.89 -1.61
C VAL A 29 -11.52 -4.49 -0.30
N LEU A 30 -11.98 -3.60 0.59
CA LEU A 30 -12.59 -3.95 1.86
C LEU A 30 -14.08 -3.60 1.81
N THR A 31 -14.95 -4.58 2.05
CA THR A 31 -16.39 -4.40 2.14
C THR A 31 -16.79 -4.52 3.60
N LEU A 32 -17.29 -3.43 4.21
CA LEU A 32 -17.69 -3.40 5.63
C LEU A 32 -16.64 -4.02 6.59
N GLY A 33 -15.36 -3.74 6.33
CA GLY A 33 -14.24 -4.23 7.13
C GLY A 33 -13.74 -5.65 6.79
N LYS A 34 -14.35 -6.34 5.82
CA LYS A 34 -13.87 -7.65 5.34
C LYS A 34 -13.18 -7.55 4.00
N TYR A 35 -12.09 -8.30 3.82
CA TYR A 35 -11.43 -8.43 2.53
C TYR A 35 -12.35 -9.11 1.52
N THR A 36 -12.54 -8.47 0.37
CA THR A 36 -13.36 -8.99 -0.74
C THR A 36 -12.50 -9.47 -1.89
N GLY A 37 -11.40 -8.77 -2.19
CA GLY A 37 -10.51 -9.12 -3.27
C GLY A 37 -9.55 -7.99 -3.63
N THR A 38 -8.62 -8.32 -4.52
CA THR A 38 -7.66 -7.37 -5.09
C THR A 38 -8.04 -7.10 -6.55
N TYR A 39 -8.27 -5.82 -6.87
CA TYR A 39 -8.56 -5.39 -8.23
C TYR A 39 -7.28 -5.16 -9.04
N THR A 40 -7.32 -5.66 -10.27
CA THR A 40 -6.32 -5.36 -11.30
C THR A 40 -6.53 -3.95 -11.88
N PRO A 41 -5.51 -3.37 -12.55
CA PRO A 41 -5.60 -2.07 -13.20
C PRO A 41 -6.80 -1.93 -14.14
N GLY A 42 -7.25 -0.69 -14.30
CA GLY A 42 -8.37 -0.32 -15.16
C GLY A 42 -9.48 0.42 -14.42
N LEU A 43 -10.58 0.65 -15.13
CA LEU A 43 -11.78 1.25 -14.57
C LEU A 43 -12.54 0.19 -13.77
N ARG A 44 -12.70 0.44 -12.46
CA ARG A 44 -13.43 -0.44 -11.55
C ARG A 44 -14.54 0.35 -10.87
N TRP A 45 -15.64 -0.34 -10.61
CA TRP A 45 -16.76 0.23 -9.90
C TRP A 45 -16.76 -0.27 -8.46
N ILE A 46 -16.97 0.64 -7.51
CA ILE A 46 -17.10 0.34 -6.08
C ILE A 46 -18.40 0.95 -5.55
N LEU A 47 -19.04 0.26 -4.60
CA LEU A 47 -20.16 0.85 -3.89
C LEU A 47 -19.67 1.88 -2.86
N ILE A 48 -19.95 3.16 -3.13
CA ILE A 48 -19.67 4.25 -2.19
C ILE A 48 -20.37 3.98 -0.85
N GLY A 49 -19.62 4.10 0.25
CA GLY A 49 -20.12 3.93 1.62
C GLY A 49 -20.02 2.50 2.15
N ILE A 50 -20.07 1.49 1.30
CA ILE A 50 -19.98 0.07 1.70
C ILE A 50 -18.57 -0.49 1.45
N GLN A 51 -17.98 -0.11 0.31
CA GLN A 51 -16.68 -0.58 -0.14
C GLN A 51 -15.63 0.51 -0.03
N ARG A 52 -14.46 0.14 0.49
CA ARG A 52 -13.26 0.98 0.53
C ARG A 52 -12.18 0.32 -0.33
N ILE A 53 -11.57 1.11 -1.21
CA ILE A 53 -10.42 0.69 -2.01
C ILE A 53 -9.14 1.30 -1.45
N ILE A 54 -8.14 0.47 -1.19
CA ILE A 54 -6.80 0.89 -0.78
C ILE A 54 -5.87 0.60 -1.95
N LYS A 55 -5.27 1.64 -2.51
CA LYS A 55 -4.35 1.51 -3.65
C LYS A 55 -2.94 1.25 -3.14
N VAL A 56 -2.31 0.22 -3.67
CA VAL A 56 -0.94 -0.16 -3.35
C VAL A 56 -0.12 -0.10 -4.63
N ASP A 57 1.00 0.61 -4.59
CA ASP A 57 1.95 0.65 -5.69
C ASP A 57 2.77 -0.66 -5.72
N ILE A 58 2.90 -1.25 -6.91
CA ILE A 58 3.67 -2.49 -7.13
C ILE A 58 5.05 -2.22 -7.75
N ARG A 59 5.43 -0.96 -7.94
CA ARG A 59 6.76 -0.58 -8.41
C ARG A 59 7.80 -0.78 -7.33
N ILE A 60 9.06 -0.76 -7.76
CA ILE A 60 10.20 -0.70 -6.84
C ILE A 60 10.17 0.67 -6.17
N THR A 61 10.08 0.66 -4.84
CA THR A 61 10.22 1.83 -4.00
C THR A 61 11.50 1.72 -3.18
N THR A 62 12.03 2.86 -2.79
CA THR A 62 13.19 2.97 -1.94
C THR A 62 12.80 3.42 -0.54
N VAL A 63 13.51 2.92 0.45
CA VAL A 63 13.46 3.39 1.82
C VAL A 63 14.88 3.64 2.29
N ASP A 64 15.13 4.87 2.74
CA ASP A 64 16.40 5.27 3.30
C ASP A 64 16.51 4.78 4.73
N ILE A 65 17.66 4.16 5.05
CA ILE A 65 17.96 3.71 6.40
C ILE A 65 18.80 4.80 7.09
N PRO A 66 18.42 5.25 8.30
CA PRO A 66 19.19 6.23 9.03
C PRO A 66 20.58 5.69 9.34
N ARG A 67 21.58 6.57 9.33
CA ARG A 67 22.98 6.23 9.62
C ARG A 67 23.09 5.43 10.91
N GLN A 68 23.77 4.30 10.84
CA GLN A 68 24.10 3.48 12.00
C GLN A 68 25.60 3.43 12.23
N GLU A 69 26.00 3.39 13.50
CA GLU A 69 27.38 3.14 13.89
C GLU A 69 27.55 1.65 14.18
N ALA A 70 28.53 1.03 13.54
CA ALA A 70 28.90 -0.36 13.76
C ALA A 70 30.39 -0.45 14.09
N ILE A 71 30.78 -1.46 14.86
CA ILE A 71 32.19 -1.74 15.17
C ILE A 71 32.61 -2.91 14.30
N THR A 72 33.57 -2.67 13.42
CA THR A 72 34.17 -3.72 12.59
C THR A 72 34.93 -4.74 13.45
N LYS A 73 35.22 -5.92 12.88
CA LYS A 73 36.04 -6.96 13.55
C LYS A 73 37.39 -6.46 14.05
N ASP A 74 37.94 -5.44 13.41
CA ASP A 74 39.22 -4.82 13.75
C ASP A 74 39.09 -3.71 14.82
N ASN A 75 37.93 -3.63 15.49
CA ASN A 75 37.62 -2.66 16.53
C ASN A 75 37.66 -1.20 16.07
N VAL A 76 37.39 -0.95 14.78
CA VAL A 76 37.28 0.39 14.20
C VAL A 76 35.79 0.77 14.08
N PRO A 77 35.38 1.96 14.58
CA PRO A 77 34.01 2.46 14.40
C PRO A 77 33.80 2.90 12.96
N VAL A 78 32.72 2.43 12.34
CA VAL A 78 32.31 2.80 10.98
C VAL A 78 30.85 3.26 10.98
N GLY A 79 30.56 4.30 10.19
CA GLY A 79 29.20 4.78 9.97
C GLY A 79 28.66 4.23 8.65
N ILE A 80 27.56 3.49 8.70
CA ILE A 80 26.94 2.86 7.53
C ILE A 80 25.66 3.62 7.18
N ASN A 81 25.56 4.03 5.91
CA ASN A 81 24.34 4.52 5.29
C ASN A 81 23.89 3.50 4.24
N ALA A 82 22.62 3.13 4.25
CA ALA A 82 22.08 2.14 3.31
C ALA A 82 20.72 2.58 2.75
N VAL A 83 20.42 2.14 1.53
CA VAL A 83 19.12 2.34 0.87
C VAL A 83 18.59 0.98 0.47
N VAL A 84 17.35 0.68 0.88
CA VAL A 84 16.69 -0.59 0.58
C VAL A 84 15.73 -0.40 -0.58
N TYR A 85 15.91 -1.21 -1.62
CA TYR A 85 15.02 -1.29 -2.77
C TYR A 85 14.09 -2.48 -2.60
N PHE A 86 12.77 -2.24 -2.56
CA PHE A 86 11.80 -3.32 -2.49
C PHE A 86 10.57 -3.02 -3.36
N LYS A 87 9.83 -4.07 -3.73
CA LYS A 87 8.55 -3.94 -4.43
C LYS A 87 7.51 -4.81 -3.74
N VAL A 88 6.26 -4.37 -3.77
CA VAL A 88 5.14 -5.18 -3.25
C VAL A 88 4.75 -6.22 -4.29
N GLU A 89 4.88 -7.50 -3.95
CA GLU A 89 4.44 -8.61 -4.81
C GLU A 89 2.94 -8.88 -4.68
N ARG A 90 2.43 -8.94 -3.44
CA ARG A 90 1.02 -9.17 -3.11
C ARG A 90 0.45 -8.00 -2.34
N ALA A 91 -0.41 -7.21 -2.99
CA ALA A 91 -1.00 -6.01 -2.39
C ALA A 91 -1.91 -6.31 -1.20
N GLU A 92 -2.67 -7.41 -1.25
CA GLU A 92 -3.49 -7.89 -0.12
C GLU A 92 -2.66 -8.12 1.14
N ASP A 93 -1.50 -8.75 1.01
CA ASP A 93 -0.62 -9.05 2.14
C ASP A 93 -0.03 -7.76 2.73
N ALA A 94 0.38 -6.83 1.86
CA ALA A 94 0.92 -5.54 2.27
C ALA A 94 -0.09 -4.67 3.05
N VAL A 95 -1.40 -4.87 2.87
CA VAL A 95 -2.45 -4.11 3.55
C VAL A 95 -3.05 -4.86 4.73
N LEU A 96 -3.18 -6.18 4.63
CA LEU A 96 -3.89 -6.99 5.64
C LEU A 96 -2.96 -7.56 6.71
N LYS A 97 -1.70 -7.85 6.38
CA LYS A 97 -0.75 -8.50 7.31
C LYS A 97 0.14 -7.51 8.04
N VAL A 98 0.41 -6.35 7.45
CA VAL A 98 1.33 -5.35 8.00
C VAL A 98 0.67 -3.98 7.94
N GLU A 99 0.62 -3.28 9.07
CA GLU A 99 0.01 -1.95 9.15
C GLU A 99 0.77 -0.94 8.27
N ASN A 100 2.09 -0.92 8.38
CA ASN A 100 2.98 -0.11 7.56
C ASN A 100 4.16 -0.96 7.09
N TYR A 101 4.02 -1.53 5.89
CA TYR A 101 5.04 -2.40 5.31
C TYR A 101 6.36 -1.65 5.06
N SER A 102 6.33 -0.36 4.67
CA SER A 102 7.55 0.43 4.45
C SER A 102 8.36 0.57 5.73
N TYR A 103 7.69 0.88 6.85
CA TYR A 103 8.35 0.97 8.15
C TYR A 103 8.86 -0.40 8.63
N ALA A 104 8.07 -1.46 8.46
CA ALA A 104 8.50 -2.81 8.82
C ALA A 104 9.77 -3.24 8.06
N VAL A 105 9.85 -2.92 6.77
CA VAL A 105 11.05 -3.16 5.95
C VAL A 105 12.24 -2.33 6.46
N SER A 106 12.04 -1.05 6.83
CA SER A 106 13.10 -0.24 7.44
C SER A 106 13.66 -0.88 8.72
N GLN A 107 12.78 -1.34 9.60
CA GLN A 107 13.17 -1.93 10.88
C GLN A 107 13.87 -3.27 10.70
N TYR A 108 13.40 -4.09 9.75
CA TYR A 108 14.05 -5.34 9.42
C TYR A 108 15.46 -5.11 8.87
N ALA A 109 15.62 -4.15 7.95
CA ALA A 109 16.92 -3.78 7.41
C ALA A 109 17.86 -3.21 8.49
N LEU A 110 17.33 -2.40 9.40
CA LEU A 110 18.07 -1.88 10.55
C LEU A 110 18.60 -3.01 11.44
N ALA A 111 17.74 -3.98 11.78
CA ALA A 111 18.14 -5.14 12.58
C ALA A 111 19.21 -5.98 11.88
N ALA A 112 19.04 -6.23 10.57
CA ALA A 112 20.02 -6.96 9.78
C ALA A 112 21.39 -6.25 9.70
N LEU A 113 21.40 -4.92 9.64
CA LEU A 113 22.65 -4.13 9.68
C LEU A 113 23.35 -4.17 11.05
N ARG A 114 22.59 -4.37 12.13
CA ARG A 114 23.15 -4.45 13.49
C ARG A 114 23.82 -5.79 13.77
N ASP A 115 23.40 -6.85 13.08
CA ASP A 115 23.87 -8.22 13.31
C ASP A 115 25.10 -8.59 12.44
N ILE A 116 25.68 -7.63 11.72
CA ILE A 116 26.91 -7.75 10.89
C ILE A 116 28.11 -7.16 11.61
#